data_AF-A0A1H3QHI4-F1
#
_entry.id   AF-A0A1H3QHI4-F1
#
_cell.length_a   1.000
_cell.length_b   1.000
_cell.length_c   1.000
_cell.angle_alpha   90.00
_cell.angle_beta   90.00
_cell.angle_gamma   90.00
#
_symmetry.space_group_name_H-M   'P 1'
#
loop_
_entity.id
_entity.type
_entity.pdbx_description
1 polymer ?
#
loop_
_entity_poly.entity_id
_entity_poly.type
_entity_poly.pdbx_seq_one_letter_code
_entity_poly.pdbx_strand_id
1 'polypeptide(L)'
;MRDVLTASETQVDDRIGYAVLLAASAGAAEDADRLVLAWARATERPVSLLAQGHVRARAFAMWFEARGVRPSWAEALVPLDLDAEEAAHEAYLKRSGESTLATLVSMVEPPRVDPLNAALADGSLEDWAAIAAGRPLPDVASLLACRRFGPALAAGANPLALDAAALTGDLIAALRHRYPPTAGSWPELVAAVLRLRGEGVAAPGATVDTLDLAEQRLRARLPDDYREFLLTSDGLPADVIFPRLLPAGELWARGDVVVLSEPAVLTLARTGHVVEYDPELGTTVHSGFRALMEHHLSLLT
;
A
#
# COMPACT_ATOMS: atom_id res chain seq x y z
N MET A 1 -11.23 -3.49 3.28
CA MET A 1 -11.20 -2.17 2.61
C MET A 1 -11.67 -1.02 3.51
N ARG A 2 -12.93 -0.98 3.99
CA ARG A 2 -13.46 0.13 4.82
C ARG A 2 -12.55 0.51 6.00
N ASP A 3 -12.10 -0.47 6.77
CA ASP A 3 -11.22 -0.22 7.91
C ASP A 3 -9.88 0.41 7.49
N VAL A 4 -9.30 0.00 6.37
CA VAL A 4 -8.07 0.63 5.85
C VAL A 4 -8.31 2.10 5.53
N LEU A 5 -9.47 2.45 4.98
CA LEU A 5 -9.80 3.83 4.62
C LEU A 5 -10.09 4.72 5.83
N THR A 6 -10.74 4.21 6.88
CA THR A 6 -11.34 5.09 7.92
C THR A 6 -10.91 4.79 9.35
N ALA A 7 -10.25 3.67 9.63
CA ALA A 7 -9.92 3.25 11.00
C ALA A 7 -8.72 4.03 11.58
N SER A 8 -8.40 3.83 12.86
CA SER A 8 -7.17 4.39 13.44
C SER A 8 -5.92 3.75 12.84
N GLU A 9 -4.75 4.40 12.94
CA GLU A 9 -3.49 3.87 12.42
C GLU A 9 -3.17 2.45 12.92
N THR A 10 -3.36 2.19 14.23
CA THR A 10 -3.16 0.85 14.81
C THR A 10 -4.11 -0.18 14.20
N GLN A 11 -5.36 0.19 13.94
CA GLN A 11 -6.32 -0.69 13.30
C GLN A 11 -5.95 -0.97 11.83
N VAL A 12 -5.36 0.01 11.12
CA VAL A 12 -4.82 -0.22 9.79
C VAL A 12 -3.68 -1.23 9.84
N ASP A 13 -2.70 -1.03 10.72
CA ASP A 13 -1.57 -1.94 10.89
C ASP A 13 -2.04 -3.38 11.16
N ASP A 14 -3.02 -3.55 12.05
CA ASP A 14 -3.63 -4.84 12.35
C ASP A 14 -4.33 -5.48 11.15
N ARG A 15 -5.07 -4.68 10.37
CA ARG A 15 -5.79 -5.16 9.19
C ARG A 15 -4.84 -5.54 8.06
N ILE A 16 -3.77 -4.78 7.86
CA ILE A 16 -2.74 -5.10 6.87
C ILE A 16 -1.98 -6.37 7.30
N GLY A 17 -1.55 -6.46 8.57
CA GLY A 17 -0.89 -7.66 9.08
C GLY A 17 -1.76 -8.91 8.94
N TYR A 18 -3.05 -8.80 9.22
CA TYR A 18 -4.01 -9.87 8.97
C TYR A 18 -4.13 -10.24 7.48
N ALA A 19 -4.30 -9.25 6.59
CA ALA A 19 -4.46 -9.49 5.16
C ALA A 19 -3.21 -10.11 4.51
N VAL A 20 -2.02 -9.77 5.00
CA VAL A 20 -0.76 -10.39 4.58
C VAL A 20 -0.74 -11.88 4.94
N LEU A 21 -1.13 -12.24 6.17
CA LEU A 21 -1.26 -13.64 6.57
C LEU A 21 -2.38 -14.37 5.82
N LEU A 22 -3.46 -13.66 5.48
CA LEU A 22 -4.55 -14.20 4.66
C LEU A 22 -4.05 -14.57 3.25
N ALA A 23 -3.32 -13.67 2.59
CA ALA A 23 -2.68 -13.93 1.29
C ALA A 23 -1.61 -15.04 1.38
N ALA A 24 -0.81 -15.06 2.45
CA ALA A 24 0.17 -16.11 2.70
C ALA A 24 -0.49 -17.49 2.88
N SER A 25 -1.64 -17.57 3.56
CA SER A 25 -2.41 -18.82 3.68
C SER A 25 -2.98 -19.28 2.35
N ALA A 26 -3.16 -18.37 1.38
CA ALA A 26 -3.55 -18.69 0.01
C ALA A 26 -2.36 -19.13 -0.87
N GLY A 27 -1.13 -19.15 -0.34
CA GLY A 27 0.10 -19.40 -1.10
C GLY A 27 0.53 -18.25 -2.00
N ALA A 28 -0.11 -17.08 -1.89
CA ALA A 28 0.18 -15.91 -2.70
C ALA A 28 1.29 -15.07 -2.08
N ALA A 29 2.49 -15.64 -2.04
CA ALA A 29 3.61 -15.04 -1.32
C ALA A 29 4.08 -13.71 -1.92
N GLU A 30 4.06 -13.58 -3.25
CA GLU A 30 4.42 -12.34 -3.95
C GLU A 30 3.41 -11.21 -3.69
N ASP A 31 2.12 -11.52 -3.66
CA ASP A 31 1.06 -10.56 -3.33
C ASP A 31 1.15 -10.10 -1.87
N ALA A 32 1.45 -11.01 -0.96
CA ALA A 32 1.71 -10.70 0.44
C ALA A 32 2.91 -9.74 0.58
N ASP A 33 4.02 -10.01 -0.12
CA ASP A 33 5.20 -9.14 -0.13
C ASP A 33 4.90 -7.76 -0.73
N ARG A 34 4.16 -7.72 -1.83
CA ARG A 34 3.73 -6.48 -2.50
C ARG A 34 2.88 -5.62 -1.56
N LEU A 35 1.97 -6.21 -0.80
CA LEU A 35 1.14 -5.50 0.18
C LEU A 35 1.97 -4.93 1.33
N VAL A 36 2.91 -5.69 1.90
CA VAL A 36 3.80 -5.20 2.97
C VAL A 36 4.63 -4.02 2.48
N LEU A 37 5.24 -4.14 1.29
CA LEU A 37 6.06 -3.07 0.72
C LEU A 37 5.23 -1.81 0.41
N ALA A 38 4.00 -1.97 -0.08
CA ALA A 38 3.11 -0.84 -0.32
C ALA A 38 2.73 -0.13 0.99
N TRP A 39 2.36 -0.87 2.04
CA TRP A 39 2.07 -0.29 3.36
C TRP A 39 3.29 0.40 3.97
N ALA A 40 4.46 -0.24 3.91
CA ALA A 40 5.70 0.32 4.48
C ALA A 40 6.09 1.62 3.77
N ARG A 41 5.95 1.70 2.44
CA ARG A 41 6.17 2.94 1.68
C ARG A 41 5.13 4.01 1.96
N ALA A 42 3.86 3.63 2.05
CA ALA A 42 2.76 4.57 2.23
C ALA A 42 2.76 5.20 3.63
N THR A 43 3.22 4.46 4.64
CA THR A 43 3.13 4.90 6.05
C THR A 43 4.49 5.25 6.66
N GLU A 44 5.60 4.79 6.07
CA GLU A 44 6.97 4.89 6.62
C GLU A 44 7.12 4.24 8.01
N ARG A 45 6.16 3.42 8.42
CA ARG A 45 6.12 2.77 9.73
C ARG A 45 6.96 1.48 9.73
N PRO A 46 7.52 1.07 10.89
CA PRO A 46 8.31 -0.15 10.98
C PRO A 46 7.44 -1.41 10.80
N VAL A 47 7.89 -2.35 9.98
CA VAL A 47 7.16 -3.59 9.64
C VAL A 47 6.89 -4.49 10.86
N SER A 48 7.61 -4.30 11.97
CA SER A 48 7.33 -4.97 13.25
C SER A 48 5.91 -4.71 13.77
N LEU A 49 5.26 -3.61 13.37
CA LEU A 49 3.87 -3.34 13.70
C LEU A 49 2.89 -4.32 13.07
N LEU A 50 3.20 -4.86 11.88
CA LEU A 50 2.35 -5.87 11.22
C LEU A 50 2.38 -7.22 11.94
N ALA A 51 3.41 -7.50 12.73
CA ALA A 51 3.63 -8.76 13.43
C ALA A 51 3.38 -8.69 14.94
N GLN A 52 2.59 -7.70 15.42
CA GLN A 52 2.28 -7.59 16.85
C GLN A 52 1.53 -8.82 17.39
N GLY A 53 1.97 -9.29 18.57
CA GLY A 53 1.41 -10.45 19.26
C GLY A 53 2.13 -11.77 18.92
N HIS A 54 2.25 -12.64 19.92
CA HIS A 54 3.05 -13.87 19.83
C HIS A 54 2.61 -14.80 18.69
N VAL A 55 1.30 -15.01 18.50
CA VAL A 55 0.79 -15.90 17.44
C VAL A 55 1.07 -15.32 16.05
N ARG A 56 0.92 -14.00 15.88
CA ARG A 56 1.16 -13.35 14.59
C ARG A 56 2.64 -13.36 14.22
N ALA A 57 3.53 -13.06 15.18
CA ALA A 57 4.98 -13.16 15.00
C ALA A 57 5.40 -14.59 14.61
N ARG A 58 4.85 -15.60 15.29
CA ARG A 58 5.06 -17.01 14.95
C ARG A 58 4.56 -17.36 13.55
N ALA A 59 3.36 -16.93 13.18
CA ALA A 59 2.79 -17.17 11.85
C ALA A 59 3.69 -16.65 10.73
N PHE A 60 4.24 -15.43 10.87
CA PHE A 60 5.23 -14.90 9.93
C PHE A 60 6.50 -15.76 9.88
N ALA A 61 7.04 -16.14 11.03
CA ALA A 61 8.26 -16.92 11.12
C ALA A 61 8.11 -18.31 10.47
N MET A 62 7.01 -19.00 10.75
CA MET A 62 6.66 -20.30 10.15
C MET A 62 6.40 -20.19 8.65
N TRP A 63 5.77 -19.11 8.20
CA TRP A 63 5.56 -18.85 6.78
C TRP A 63 6.89 -18.64 6.03
N PHE A 64 7.83 -17.87 6.58
CA PHE A 64 9.14 -17.65 5.97
C PHE A 64 9.94 -18.95 5.86
N GLU A 65 9.90 -19.79 6.90
CA GLU A 65 10.50 -21.12 6.86
C GLU A 65 9.88 -21.96 5.74
N ALA A 66 8.55 -22.05 5.71
CA ALA A 66 7.82 -22.87 4.75
C ALA A 66 8.07 -22.48 3.28
N ARG A 67 8.15 -21.17 2.99
CA ARG A 67 8.43 -20.67 1.62
C ARG A 67 9.92 -20.73 1.25
N GLY A 68 10.81 -21.06 2.18
CA GLY A 68 12.26 -21.16 1.96
C GLY A 68 12.97 -19.84 1.63
N VAL A 69 12.25 -18.71 1.65
CA VAL A 69 12.76 -17.38 1.31
C VAL A 69 12.32 -16.42 2.39
N ARG A 70 13.30 -15.72 2.96
CA ARG A 70 13.04 -14.59 3.85
C ARG A 70 13.16 -13.29 3.04
N PRO A 71 12.06 -12.55 2.83
CA PRO A 71 12.11 -11.30 2.08
C PRO A 71 12.87 -10.23 2.88
N SER A 72 13.49 -9.27 2.20
CA SER A 72 14.33 -8.24 2.85
C SER A 72 13.58 -7.40 3.88
N TRP A 73 12.29 -7.13 3.66
CA TRP A 73 11.46 -6.41 4.63
C TRP A 73 11.34 -7.14 5.98
N ALA A 74 11.52 -8.47 6.01
CA ALA A 74 11.44 -9.29 7.22
C ALA A 74 12.73 -9.24 8.07
N GLU A 75 13.78 -8.56 7.62
CA GLU A 75 14.98 -8.28 8.44
C GLU A 75 14.63 -7.45 9.69
N ALA A 76 13.59 -6.62 9.61
CA ALA A 76 13.10 -5.82 10.73
C ALA A 76 12.34 -6.64 11.80
N LEU A 77 12.06 -7.92 11.55
CA LEU A 77 11.35 -8.80 12.48
C LEU A 77 12.31 -9.61 13.33
N VAL A 78 12.03 -9.69 14.63
CA VAL A 78 12.82 -10.47 15.60
C VAL A 78 12.82 -11.95 15.18
N PRO A 79 13.99 -12.58 14.97
CA PRO A 79 14.08 -14.01 14.72
C PRO A 79 13.54 -14.80 15.92
N LEU A 80 12.79 -15.87 15.65
CA LEU A 80 12.23 -16.75 16.68
C LEU A 80 12.88 -18.14 16.61
N ASP A 81 12.94 -18.81 17.76
CA ASP A 81 13.25 -20.24 17.86
C ASP A 81 12.00 -21.03 17.43
N LEU A 82 12.00 -21.53 16.20
CA LEU A 82 10.82 -22.15 15.59
C LEU A 82 10.40 -23.43 16.32
N ASP A 83 11.34 -24.21 16.85
CA ASP A 83 11.02 -25.44 17.56
C ASP A 83 10.35 -25.13 18.91
N ALA A 84 10.86 -24.13 19.63
CA ALA A 84 10.24 -23.66 20.88
C ALA A 84 8.85 -23.05 20.63
N GLU A 85 8.69 -22.27 19.56
CA GLU A 85 7.44 -21.65 19.19
C GLU A 85 6.38 -22.66 18.72
N GLU A 86 6.79 -23.70 17.97
CA GLU A 86 5.93 -24.81 17.58
C GLU A 86 5.40 -25.55 18.81
N ALA A 87 6.27 -25.91 19.75
CA ALA A 87 5.88 -26.58 20.99
C ALA A 87 4.90 -25.72 21.82
N ALA A 88 5.15 -24.40 21.90
CA ALA A 88 4.26 -23.47 22.59
C ALA A 88 2.88 -23.35 21.91
N HIS A 89 2.83 -23.41 20.58
CA HIS A 89 1.59 -23.37 19.81
C HIS A 89 0.75 -24.63 20.00
N GLU A 90 1.37 -25.80 19.92
CA GLU A 90 0.68 -27.07 20.16
C GLU A 90 0.09 -27.13 21.56
N ALA A 91 0.84 -26.68 22.57
CA ALA A 91 0.36 -26.59 23.94
C ALA A 91 -0.81 -25.59 24.07
N TYR A 92 -0.83 -24.51 23.29
CA TYR A 92 -1.95 -23.57 23.25
C TYR A 92 -3.21 -24.20 22.62
N LEU A 93 -3.08 -24.86 21.47
CA LEU A 93 -4.20 -25.50 20.79
C LEU A 93 -4.87 -26.56 21.67
N LYS A 94 -4.06 -27.39 22.36
CA LYS A 94 -4.52 -28.40 23.33
C LYS A 94 -5.21 -27.78 24.55
N ARG A 95 -4.68 -26.66 25.08
CA ARG A 95 -5.24 -25.96 26.24
C ARG A 95 -6.57 -25.26 25.99
N SER A 96 -6.94 -24.97 24.73
CA SER A 96 -8.23 -24.34 24.43
C SER A 96 -9.45 -25.23 24.75
N GLY A 97 -9.23 -26.45 25.29
CA GLY A 97 -10.24 -27.29 25.96
C GLY A 97 -10.10 -27.44 27.49
N GLU A 98 -9.04 -26.92 28.14
CA GLU A 98 -8.69 -27.23 29.53
C GLU A 98 -8.30 -25.98 30.35
N SER A 99 -9.24 -25.04 30.55
CA SER A 99 -9.07 -23.93 31.50
C SER A 99 -9.67 -24.28 32.87
N THR A 100 -9.00 -23.92 33.98
CA THR A 100 -9.48 -24.14 35.35
C THR A 100 -10.81 -23.44 35.66
N LEU A 101 -11.11 -22.33 34.97
CA LEU A 101 -12.43 -21.68 34.98
C LEU A 101 -13.44 -22.43 34.11
N ALA A 102 -12.98 -23.02 33.00
CA ALA A 102 -13.78 -23.90 32.16
C ALA A 102 -14.13 -25.21 32.87
N THR A 103 -13.35 -25.69 33.85
CA THR A 103 -13.67 -26.84 34.71
C THR A 103 -14.80 -26.55 35.71
N LEU A 104 -14.96 -25.30 36.14
CA LEU A 104 -16.07 -24.89 37.00
C LEU A 104 -17.34 -24.58 36.19
N VAL A 105 -17.20 -24.04 34.97
CA VAL A 105 -18.30 -23.81 34.01
C VAL A 105 -18.75 -25.11 33.33
N SER A 106 -17.87 -26.11 33.15
CA SER A 106 -18.18 -27.42 32.57
C SER A 106 -19.18 -28.26 33.37
N MET A 107 -19.41 -27.89 34.64
CA MET A 107 -20.47 -28.48 35.47
C MET A 107 -21.88 -27.98 35.08
N VAL A 108 -21.99 -26.98 34.20
CA VAL A 108 -23.26 -26.38 33.74
C VAL A 108 -23.41 -26.47 32.21
N GLU A 109 -22.35 -26.28 31.43
CA GLU A 109 -22.29 -26.54 29.97
C GLU A 109 -20.88 -26.98 29.56
N PRO A 110 -20.70 -27.98 28.68
CA PRO A 110 -19.38 -28.42 28.25
C PRO A 110 -18.56 -27.25 27.65
N PRO A 111 -17.25 -27.17 27.93
CA PRO A 111 -16.41 -26.08 27.43
C PRO A 111 -16.41 -26.11 25.90
N ARG A 112 -16.90 -25.03 25.28
CA ARG A 112 -16.84 -24.87 23.82
C ARG A 112 -15.39 -24.65 23.41
N VAL A 113 -14.71 -25.73 23.04
CA VAL A 113 -13.47 -25.69 22.26
C VAL A 113 -13.76 -24.90 20.98
N ASP A 114 -12.89 -23.95 20.60
CA ASP A 114 -13.03 -23.30 19.30
C ASP A 114 -12.86 -24.37 18.21
N PRO A 115 -13.88 -24.62 17.36
CA PRO A 115 -13.80 -25.69 16.37
C PRO A 115 -12.67 -25.47 15.34
N LEU A 116 -12.22 -24.23 15.12
CA LEU A 116 -11.02 -23.98 14.31
C LEU A 116 -9.77 -24.53 14.98
N ASN A 117 -9.59 -24.29 16.28
CA ASN A 117 -8.43 -24.79 17.01
C ASN A 117 -8.44 -26.30 17.14
N ALA A 118 -9.62 -26.91 17.27
CA ALA A 118 -9.78 -28.36 17.25
C ALA A 118 -9.33 -28.95 15.90
N ALA A 119 -9.82 -28.42 14.77
CA ALA A 119 -9.40 -28.86 13.45
C ALA A 119 -7.89 -28.69 13.21
N LEU A 120 -7.32 -27.57 13.67
CA LEU A 120 -5.87 -27.36 13.62
C LEU A 120 -5.13 -28.38 14.47
N ALA A 121 -5.57 -28.66 15.70
CA ALA A 121 -4.96 -29.63 16.60
C ALA A 121 -4.97 -31.05 16.02
N ASP A 122 -6.07 -31.44 15.38
CA ASP A 122 -6.27 -32.73 14.71
C ASP A 122 -5.49 -32.84 13.39
N GLY A 123 -4.93 -31.74 12.90
CA GLY A 123 -4.13 -31.74 11.67
C GLY A 123 -4.96 -31.71 10.39
N SER A 124 -6.25 -31.34 10.47
CA SER A 124 -7.17 -31.32 9.33
C SER A 124 -7.30 -29.92 8.73
N LEU A 125 -6.59 -29.67 7.63
CA LEU A 125 -6.70 -28.42 6.88
C LEU A 125 -8.08 -28.26 6.21
N GLU A 126 -8.66 -29.37 5.76
CA GLU A 126 -9.98 -29.39 5.11
C GLU A 126 -11.10 -29.02 6.10
N ASP A 127 -11.10 -29.62 7.29
CA ASP A 127 -12.10 -29.27 8.31
C ASP A 127 -11.92 -27.82 8.77
N TRP A 128 -10.68 -27.38 8.94
CA TRP A 128 -10.39 -25.99 9.26
C TRP A 128 -10.97 -25.05 8.19
N ALA A 129 -10.75 -25.36 6.90
CA ALA A 129 -11.25 -24.58 5.77
C ALA A 129 -12.78 -24.52 5.75
N ALA A 130 -13.45 -25.66 5.93
CA ALA A 130 -14.91 -25.76 5.95
C ALA A 130 -15.53 -24.91 7.07
N ILE A 131 -14.92 -24.90 8.26
CA ILE A 131 -15.37 -24.09 9.40
C ILE A 131 -15.06 -22.60 9.15
N ALA A 132 -13.87 -22.30 8.61
CA ALA A 132 -13.38 -20.94 8.38
C ALA A 132 -14.19 -20.20 7.32
N ALA A 133 -14.68 -20.90 6.29
CA ALA A 133 -15.49 -20.31 5.21
C ALA A 133 -16.77 -19.62 5.71
N GLY A 134 -17.31 -20.05 6.86
CA GLY A 134 -18.48 -19.44 7.49
C GLY A 134 -18.18 -18.23 8.39
N ARG A 135 -16.90 -17.85 8.58
CA ARG A 135 -16.50 -16.78 9.49
C ARG A 135 -16.09 -15.52 8.71
N PRO A 136 -16.47 -14.31 9.17
CA PRO A 136 -16.08 -13.07 8.51
C PRO A 136 -14.58 -12.76 8.64
N LEU A 137 -13.93 -13.26 9.69
CA LEU A 137 -12.50 -13.07 9.98
C LEU A 137 -11.94 -14.37 10.57
N PRO A 138 -11.65 -15.38 9.74
CA PRO A 138 -11.04 -16.63 10.22
C PRO A 138 -9.65 -16.37 10.79
N ASP A 139 -9.27 -17.11 11.84
CA ASP A 139 -7.96 -16.99 12.49
C ASP A 139 -6.86 -17.69 11.67
N VAL A 140 -6.41 -17.02 10.61
CA VAL A 140 -5.33 -17.49 9.73
C VAL A 140 -3.96 -17.44 10.39
N ALA A 141 -3.79 -16.66 11.48
CA ALA A 141 -2.53 -16.61 12.20
C ALA A 141 -2.29 -17.93 12.93
N SER A 142 -3.31 -18.49 13.59
CA SER A 142 -3.22 -19.81 14.21
C SER A 142 -2.98 -20.93 13.19
N LEU A 143 -3.55 -20.82 11.99
CA LEU A 143 -3.27 -21.75 10.89
C LEU A 143 -1.80 -21.70 10.46
N LEU A 144 -1.30 -20.51 10.10
CA LEU A 144 0.09 -20.34 9.63
C LEU A 144 1.12 -20.59 10.73
N ALA A 145 0.76 -20.43 11.99
CA ALA A 145 1.58 -20.80 13.14
C ALA A 145 1.78 -22.32 13.28
N CYS A 146 1.00 -23.16 12.59
CA CYS A 146 1.18 -24.60 12.57
C CYS A 146 2.16 -25.00 11.46
N ARG A 147 3.43 -25.25 11.83
CA ARG A 147 4.53 -25.59 10.91
C ARG A 147 4.18 -26.70 9.92
N ARG A 148 3.44 -27.73 10.36
CA ARG A 148 2.97 -28.86 9.54
C ARG A 148 2.19 -28.48 8.28
N PHE A 149 1.46 -27.36 8.30
CA PHE A 149 0.70 -26.90 7.13
C PHE A 149 1.52 -26.00 6.21
N GLY A 150 2.65 -25.49 6.70
CA GLY A 150 3.54 -24.59 5.97
C GLY A 150 3.83 -25.05 4.54
N PRO A 151 4.34 -26.27 4.31
CA PRO A 151 4.67 -26.74 2.96
C PRO A 151 3.49 -26.73 1.99
N ALA A 152 2.29 -27.14 2.44
CA ALA A 152 1.09 -27.15 1.60
C ALA A 152 0.61 -25.74 1.26
N LEU A 153 0.63 -24.84 2.24
CA LEU A 153 0.24 -23.43 2.04
C LEU A 153 1.24 -22.72 1.11
N ALA A 154 2.54 -22.94 1.30
CA ALA A 154 3.59 -22.42 0.42
C ALA A 154 3.49 -22.97 -1.02
N ALA A 155 2.95 -24.18 -1.20
CA ALA A 155 2.67 -24.78 -2.49
C ALA A 155 1.32 -24.36 -3.12
N GLY A 156 0.55 -23.47 -2.47
CA GLY A 156 -0.68 -22.91 -3.04
C GLY A 156 -1.99 -23.63 -2.67
N ALA A 157 -2.05 -24.36 -1.54
CA ALA A 157 -3.25 -25.11 -1.13
C ALA A 157 -4.55 -24.27 -1.01
N ASN A 158 -4.43 -22.94 -0.83
CA ASN A 158 -5.53 -21.96 -0.82
C ASN A 158 -6.85 -22.47 -0.18
N PRO A 159 -6.85 -22.78 1.13
CA PRO A 159 -7.98 -23.39 1.82
C PRO A 159 -9.25 -22.53 1.79
N LEU A 160 -9.13 -21.22 1.60
CA LEU A 160 -10.24 -20.28 1.60
C LEU A 160 -10.69 -19.87 0.18
N ALA A 161 -10.11 -20.49 -0.86
CA ALA A 161 -10.38 -20.16 -2.27
C ALA A 161 -10.31 -18.64 -2.56
N LEU A 162 -9.33 -17.97 -1.98
CA LEU A 162 -9.18 -16.52 -2.08
C LEU A 162 -8.55 -16.12 -3.40
N ASP A 163 -9.07 -15.04 -3.98
CA ASP A 163 -8.35 -14.25 -4.97
C ASP A 163 -7.43 -13.26 -4.24
N ALA A 164 -6.23 -13.73 -3.91
CA ALA A 164 -5.25 -12.94 -3.17
C ALA A 164 -4.76 -11.72 -3.98
N ALA A 165 -4.70 -11.83 -5.31
CA ALA A 165 -4.27 -10.74 -6.17
C ALA A 165 -5.28 -9.58 -6.14
N ALA A 166 -6.57 -9.89 -6.28
CA ALA A 166 -7.64 -8.90 -6.15
C ALA A 166 -7.67 -8.28 -4.75
N LEU A 167 -7.64 -9.10 -3.69
CA LEU A 167 -7.64 -8.64 -2.30
C LEU A 167 -6.49 -7.65 -2.03
N THR A 168 -5.27 -8.02 -2.40
CA THR A 168 -4.08 -7.19 -2.18
C THR A 168 -4.09 -5.94 -3.06
N GLY A 169 -4.57 -6.05 -4.31
CA GLY A 169 -4.82 -4.91 -5.20
C GLY A 169 -5.74 -3.87 -4.57
N ASP A 170 -6.90 -4.29 -4.08
CA ASP A 170 -7.88 -3.41 -3.43
C ASP A 170 -7.33 -2.74 -2.17
N LEU A 171 -6.56 -3.47 -1.36
CA LEU A 171 -5.94 -2.93 -0.15
C LEU A 171 -4.84 -1.92 -0.48
N ILE A 172 -4.04 -2.16 -1.53
CA ILE A 172 -3.03 -1.21 -2.00
C ILE A 172 -3.69 0.07 -2.53
N ALA A 173 -4.77 -0.06 -3.29
CA ALA A 173 -5.55 1.08 -3.75
C ALA A 173 -6.12 1.89 -2.55
N ALA A 174 -6.65 1.20 -1.53
CA ALA A 174 -7.14 1.85 -0.32
C ALA A 174 -6.03 2.56 0.48
N LEU A 175 -4.83 1.96 0.56
CA LEU A 175 -3.67 2.59 1.20
C LEU A 175 -3.26 3.86 0.45
N ARG A 176 -3.19 3.83 -0.88
CA ARG A 176 -2.87 5.00 -1.70
C ARG A 176 -3.88 6.13 -1.57
N HIS A 177 -5.16 5.77 -1.47
CA HIS A 177 -6.22 6.77 -1.26
C HIS A 177 -6.09 7.45 0.11
N ARG A 178 -5.76 6.68 1.15
CA ARG A 178 -5.61 7.20 2.53
C ARG A 178 -4.31 7.95 2.76
N TYR A 179 -3.22 7.42 2.25
CA TYR A 179 -1.87 7.99 2.32
C TYR A 179 -1.45 8.31 0.90
N PRO A 180 -1.95 9.41 0.32
CA PRO A 180 -1.48 9.85 -0.98
C PRO A 180 0.04 10.02 -0.87
N PRO A 181 0.81 9.60 -1.89
CA PRO A 181 2.25 9.78 -1.87
C PRO A 181 2.52 11.28 -1.66
N THR A 182 3.04 11.65 -0.50
CA THR A 182 3.66 12.96 -0.35
C THR A 182 4.86 12.91 -1.26
N ALA A 183 4.77 13.59 -2.39
CA ALA A 183 5.94 13.81 -3.19
C ALA A 183 6.98 14.48 -2.29
N GLY A 184 8.23 14.03 -2.34
CA GLY A 184 9.31 14.66 -1.59
C GLY A 184 9.61 16.07 -2.14
N SER A 185 10.86 16.45 -2.19
CA SER A 185 11.29 17.63 -2.94
C SER A 185 10.82 17.59 -4.42
N TRP A 186 10.76 18.74 -5.08
CA TRP A 186 10.43 18.80 -6.52
C TRP A 186 11.27 17.84 -7.40
N PRO A 187 12.59 17.71 -7.20
CA PRO A 187 13.39 16.72 -7.92
C PRO A 187 12.89 15.29 -7.76
N GLU A 188 12.46 14.90 -6.56
CA GLU A 188 11.93 13.56 -6.28
C GLU A 188 10.58 13.34 -6.97
N LEU A 189 9.70 14.35 -6.95
CA LEU A 189 8.42 14.30 -7.66
C LEU A 189 8.61 14.11 -9.16
N VAL A 190 9.45 14.95 -9.79
CA VAL A 190 9.72 14.91 -11.22
C VAL A 190 10.37 13.57 -11.61
N ALA A 191 11.36 13.11 -10.85
CA ALA A 191 12.01 11.83 -11.10
C ALA A 191 11.04 10.65 -10.97
N ALA A 192 10.13 10.69 -9.98
CA ALA A 192 9.12 9.65 -9.80
C ALA A 192 8.15 9.58 -10.98
N VAL A 193 7.65 10.72 -11.46
CA VAL A 193 6.75 10.82 -12.62
C VAL A 193 7.43 10.28 -13.88
N LEU A 194 8.62 10.78 -14.23
CA LEU A 194 9.33 10.36 -15.44
C LEU A 194 9.66 8.87 -15.44
N ARG A 195 10.11 8.33 -14.29
CA ARG A 195 10.40 6.90 -14.14
C ARG A 195 9.16 6.04 -14.41
N LEU A 196 8.00 6.45 -13.92
CA LEU A 196 6.75 5.71 -14.11
C LEU A 196 6.20 5.83 -15.54
N ARG A 197 6.49 6.94 -16.24
CA ARG A 197 6.20 7.10 -17.67
C ARG A 197 7.07 6.22 -18.59
N GLY A 198 8.11 5.59 -18.04
CA GLY A 198 9.14 4.92 -18.84
C GLY A 198 10.06 5.91 -19.56
N GLU A 199 10.07 7.17 -19.13
CA GLU A 199 10.88 8.24 -19.68
C GLU A 199 12.22 8.38 -18.95
N GLY A 200 13.18 9.05 -19.60
CA GLY A 200 14.54 9.22 -19.13
C GLY A 200 14.71 10.32 -18.07
N VAL A 201 15.88 10.95 -18.07
CA VAL A 201 16.25 12.01 -17.12
C VAL A 201 15.45 13.28 -17.42
N ALA A 202 15.06 14.01 -16.36
CA ALA A 202 14.40 15.30 -16.48
C ALA A 202 15.20 16.29 -17.33
N ALA A 203 14.49 17.18 -18.02
CA ALA A 203 15.13 18.33 -18.65
C ALA A 203 15.85 19.16 -17.58
N PRO A 204 17.00 19.80 -17.90
CA PRO A 204 17.60 20.73 -16.97
C PRO A 204 16.59 21.83 -16.62
N GLY A 205 16.63 22.28 -15.36
CA GLY A 205 15.81 23.40 -14.92
C GLY A 205 16.11 24.70 -15.66
N ALA A 206 15.10 25.55 -15.77
CA ALA A 206 15.22 26.90 -16.30
C ALA A 206 16.20 27.72 -15.44
N THR A 207 16.91 28.65 -16.06
CA THR A 207 17.69 29.63 -15.30
C THR A 207 16.78 30.73 -14.74
N VAL A 208 17.24 31.40 -13.68
CA VAL A 208 16.55 32.58 -13.11
C VAL A 208 16.29 33.63 -14.19
N ASP A 209 17.27 33.91 -15.05
CA ASP A 209 17.12 34.87 -16.15
C ASP A 209 16.04 34.44 -17.16
N THR A 210 15.95 33.14 -17.45
CA THR A 210 14.92 32.60 -18.36
C THR A 210 13.52 32.78 -17.77
N LEU A 211 13.36 32.57 -16.47
CA LEU A 211 12.10 32.78 -15.77
C LEU A 211 11.71 34.25 -15.72
N ASP A 212 12.66 35.13 -15.43
CA ASP A 212 12.40 36.56 -15.37
C ASP A 212 12.01 37.11 -16.76
N LEU A 213 12.61 36.62 -17.84
CA LEU A 213 12.20 36.93 -19.22
C LEU A 213 10.80 36.40 -19.53
N ALA A 214 10.46 35.19 -19.09
CA ALA A 214 9.13 34.62 -19.26
C ALA A 214 8.07 35.46 -18.51
N GLU A 215 8.31 35.82 -17.26
CA GLU A 215 7.42 36.65 -16.45
C GLU A 215 7.22 38.06 -17.04
N GLN A 216 8.28 38.66 -17.61
CA GLN A 216 8.18 39.92 -18.35
C GLN A 216 7.30 39.79 -19.58
N ARG A 217 7.46 38.71 -20.37
CA ARG A 217 6.62 38.43 -21.56
C ARG A 217 5.16 38.21 -21.17
N LEU A 218 4.93 37.48 -20.08
CA LEU A 218 3.60 37.20 -19.53
C LEU A 218 2.97 38.41 -18.84
N ARG A 219 3.77 39.44 -18.50
CA ARG A 219 3.39 40.61 -17.71
C ARG A 219 2.77 40.23 -16.36
N ALA A 220 3.25 39.14 -15.78
CA ALA A 220 2.82 38.62 -14.49
C ALA A 220 3.94 37.77 -13.90
N ARG A 221 4.08 37.83 -12.57
CA ARG A 221 4.94 36.90 -11.84
C ARG A 221 4.27 35.53 -11.78
N LEU A 222 5.03 34.47 -11.98
CA LEU A 222 4.53 33.11 -11.80
C LEU A 222 4.41 32.80 -10.30
N PRO A 223 3.39 32.05 -9.87
CA PRO A 223 3.32 31.48 -8.53
C PRO A 223 4.61 30.76 -8.15
N ASP A 224 5.06 30.94 -6.90
CA ASP A 224 6.35 30.40 -6.42
C ASP A 224 6.47 28.89 -6.61
N ASP A 225 5.36 28.17 -6.38
CA ASP A 225 5.24 26.72 -6.59
C ASP A 225 5.59 26.29 -8.03
N TYR A 226 5.06 27.01 -9.02
CA TYR A 226 5.34 26.72 -10.43
C TYR A 226 6.75 27.18 -10.85
N ARG A 227 7.24 28.26 -10.24
CA ARG A 227 8.61 28.75 -10.45
C ARG A 227 9.63 27.73 -9.96
N GLU A 228 9.41 27.10 -8.80
CA GLU A 228 10.27 26.06 -8.24
C GLU A 228 10.28 24.79 -9.12
N PHE A 229 9.13 24.41 -9.67
CA PHE A 229 9.06 23.35 -10.68
C PHE A 229 9.94 23.66 -11.89
N LEU A 230 9.79 24.84 -12.51
CA LEU A 230 10.57 25.20 -13.70
C LEU A 230 12.07 25.30 -13.42
N LEU A 231 12.47 25.75 -12.23
CA LEU A 231 13.87 25.71 -11.76
C LEU A 231 14.39 24.27 -11.58
N THR A 232 13.50 23.30 -11.39
CA THR A 232 13.85 21.88 -11.26
C THR A 232 13.88 21.16 -12.61
N SER A 233 12.88 21.41 -13.46
CA SER A 233 12.72 20.84 -14.80
C SER A 233 12.01 21.84 -15.70
N ASP A 234 12.64 22.27 -16.79
CA ASP A 234 12.05 23.24 -17.72
C ASP A 234 11.01 22.59 -18.64
N GLY A 235 9.82 22.33 -18.07
CA GLY A 235 8.76 21.57 -18.71
C GLY A 235 8.92 20.05 -18.55
N LEU A 236 8.01 19.30 -19.17
CA LEU A 236 8.00 17.83 -19.20
C LEU A 236 7.44 17.35 -20.54
N PRO A 237 7.95 16.22 -21.08
CA PRO A 237 7.35 15.58 -22.25
C PRO A 237 5.91 15.11 -21.98
N ALA A 238 5.15 14.87 -23.05
CA ALA A 238 3.81 14.29 -22.96
C ALA A 238 3.88 12.79 -22.65
N ASP A 239 2.89 12.28 -21.92
CA ASP A 239 2.62 10.85 -21.80
C ASP A 239 1.21 10.51 -22.33
N VAL A 240 0.76 9.26 -22.16
CA VAL A 240 -0.55 8.78 -22.62
C VAL A 240 -1.74 9.50 -21.95
N ILE A 241 -1.59 9.89 -20.69
CA ILE A 241 -2.64 10.48 -19.85
C ILE A 241 -2.38 11.95 -19.49
N PHE A 242 -1.22 12.51 -19.86
CA PHE A 242 -0.80 13.85 -19.45
C PHE A 242 -0.12 14.63 -20.58
N PRO A 243 -0.49 15.90 -20.81
CA PRO A 243 0.01 16.66 -21.94
C PRO A 243 1.48 17.06 -21.77
N ARG A 244 2.12 17.51 -22.86
CA ARG A 244 3.47 18.10 -22.76
C ARG A 244 3.36 19.38 -21.93
N LEU A 245 4.19 19.52 -20.91
CA LEU A 245 4.32 20.77 -20.18
C LEU A 245 5.33 21.67 -20.88
N LEU A 246 4.92 22.91 -21.11
CA LEU A 246 5.71 23.90 -21.81
C LEU A 246 6.90 24.34 -20.95
N PRO A 247 8.10 24.49 -21.54
CA PRO A 247 9.20 25.17 -20.90
C PRO A 247 8.87 26.66 -20.70
N ALA A 248 9.58 27.33 -19.79
CA ALA A 248 9.44 28.75 -19.48
C ALA A 248 9.51 29.63 -20.74
N GLY A 249 10.39 29.26 -21.68
CA GLY A 249 10.56 29.93 -22.96
C GLY A 249 9.34 29.89 -23.89
N GLU A 250 8.41 28.96 -23.68
CA GLU A 250 7.22 28.74 -24.53
C GLU A 250 5.91 29.15 -23.87
N LEU A 251 5.91 29.52 -22.59
CA LEU A 251 4.72 29.98 -21.88
C LEU A 251 4.10 31.22 -22.51
N TRP A 252 2.77 31.23 -22.60
CA TRP A 252 1.98 32.34 -23.12
C TRP A 252 0.68 32.50 -22.32
N ALA A 253 0.11 33.71 -22.36
CA ALA A 253 -1.10 34.05 -21.62
C ALA A 253 -2.34 34.07 -22.53
N ARG A 254 -3.47 33.60 -22.00
CA ARG A 254 -4.79 33.70 -22.63
C ARG A 254 -5.75 34.37 -21.66
N GLY A 255 -5.99 35.68 -21.82
CA GLY A 255 -6.75 36.44 -20.83
C GLY A 255 -5.99 36.52 -19.51
N ASP A 256 -6.61 36.11 -18.40
CA ASP A 256 -6.03 36.17 -17.06
C ASP A 256 -5.33 34.87 -16.61
N VAL A 257 -5.15 33.91 -17.52
CA VAL A 257 -4.46 32.64 -17.24
C VAL A 257 -3.21 32.46 -18.09
N VAL A 258 -2.24 31.73 -17.57
CA VAL A 258 -1.05 31.26 -18.31
C VAL A 258 -1.32 29.84 -18.80
N VAL A 259 -1.06 29.56 -20.08
CA VAL A 259 -1.19 28.21 -20.63
C VAL A 259 0.09 27.43 -20.32
N LEU A 260 -0.07 26.27 -19.69
CA LEU A 260 1.04 25.46 -19.19
C LEU A 260 1.40 24.28 -20.08
N SER A 261 0.52 23.90 -21.01
CA SER A 261 0.66 22.63 -21.74
C SER A 261 0.34 22.73 -23.23
N GLU A 262 0.81 21.70 -23.95
CA GLU A 262 0.43 21.40 -25.32
C GLU A 262 -0.14 19.96 -25.39
N PRO A 263 -1.41 19.76 -25.80
CA PRO A 263 -2.40 20.79 -26.13
C PRO A 263 -2.75 21.69 -24.93
N ALA A 264 -3.38 22.84 -25.18
CA ALA A 264 -3.68 23.88 -24.18
C ALA A 264 -4.82 23.50 -23.22
N VAL A 265 -4.65 22.38 -22.51
CA VAL A 265 -5.61 21.80 -21.56
C VAL A 265 -5.28 22.10 -20.10
N LEU A 266 -4.04 22.51 -19.79
CA LEU A 266 -3.64 22.99 -18.48
C LEU A 266 -3.42 24.51 -18.49
N THR A 267 -4.08 25.20 -17.55
CA THR A 267 -3.95 26.65 -17.38
C THR A 267 -3.73 27.03 -15.93
N LEU A 268 -2.86 28.01 -15.69
CA LEU A 268 -2.55 28.55 -14.38
C LEU A 268 -3.24 29.90 -14.18
N ALA A 269 -4.11 29.95 -13.19
CA ALA A 269 -4.73 31.20 -12.77
C ALA A 269 -3.74 32.04 -11.96
N ARG A 270 -3.94 33.36 -11.96
CA ARG A 270 -3.18 34.30 -11.10
C ARG A 270 -3.27 33.98 -9.60
N THR A 271 -4.31 33.26 -9.18
CA THR A 271 -4.50 32.81 -7.79
C THR A 271 -3.60 31.61 -7.43
N GLY A 272 -2.82 31.08 -8.38
CA GLY A 272 -2.01 29.88 -8.19
C GLY A 272 -2.73 28.57 -8.48
N HIS A 273 -4.05 28.59 -8.68
CA HIS A 273 -4.80 27.38 -9.01
C HIS A 273 -4.51 26.93 -10.45
N VAL A 274 -4.42 25.62 -10.65
CA VAL A 274 -4.28 25.03 -11.98
C VAL A 274 -5.60 24.42 -12.39
N VAL A 275 -6.06 24.78 -13.58
CA VAL A 275 -7.28 24.25 -14.18
C VAL A 275 -6.91 23.32 -15.31
N GLU A 276 -7.38 22.09 -15.20
CA GLU A 276 -7.25 21.03 -16.17
C GLU A 276 -8.58 20.81 -16.88
N TYR A 277 -8.56 20.83 -18.21
CA TYR A 277 -9.72 20.64 -19.05
C TYR A 277 -9.59 19.36 -19.88
N ASP A 278 -10.45 18.39 -19.58
CA ASP A 278 -10.62 17.17 -20.35
C ASP A 278 -11.96 17.24 -21.12
N PRO A 279 -11.99 17.03 -22.44
CA PRO A 279 -13.23 17.07 -23.21
C PRO A 279 -14.28 16.02 -22.81
N GLU A 280 -13.85 14.88 -22.25
CA GLU A 280 -14.70 13.75 -21.86
C GLU A 280 -15.06 13.80 -20.36
N LEU A 281 -14.09 14.14 -19.52
CA LEU A 281 -14.21 14.10 -18.05
C LEU A 281 -14.58 15.45 -17.43
N GLY A 282 -14.49 16.55 -18.18
CA GLY A 282 -14.85 17.89 -17.74
C GLY A 282 -13.68 18.68 -17.19
N THR A 283 -13.91 19.45 -16.13
CA THR A 283 -12.90 20.39 -15.59
C THR A 283 -12.53 20.05 -14.17
N THR A 284 -11.22 19.91 -13.92
CA THR A 284 -10.65 19.68 -12.59
C THR A 284 -9.85 20.92 -12.18
N VAL A 285 -9.99 21.32 -10.92
CA VAL A 285 -9.26 22.46 -10.35
C VAL A 285 -8.35 21.98 -9.23
N HIS A 286 -7.07 22.23 -9.39
CA HIS A 286 -6.01 21.91 -8.44
C HIS A 286 -5.61 23.17 -7.66
N SER A 287 -5.28 23.02 -6.38
CA SER A 287 -4.92 24.15 -5.50
C SER A 287 -3.58 24.81 -5.86
N GLY A 288 -2.75 24.12 -6.65
CA GLY A 288 -1.41 24.53 -7.07
C GLY A 288 -0.88 23.63 -8.18
N PHE A 289 0.30 23.95 -8.70
CA PHE A 289 0.95 23.13 -9.72
C PHE A 289 1.51 21.84 -9.12
N ARG A 290 2.00 21.90 -7.88
CA ARG A 290 2.38 20.71 -7.12
C ARG A 290 1.23 19.74 -6.92
N ALA A 291 0.05 20.23 -6.56
CA ALA A 291 -1.14 19.40 -6.39
C ALA A 291 -1.53 18.68 -7.69
N LEU A 292 -1.43 19.36 -8.84
CA LEU A 292 -1.59 18.74 -10.16
C LEU A 292 -0.56 17.61 -10.38
N MET A 293 0.73 17.87 -10.08
CA MET A 293 1.79 16.88 -10.29
C MET A 293 1.69 15.68 -9.34
N GLU A 294 1.27 15.89 -8.10
CA GLU A 294 0.96 14.83 -7.13
C GLU A 294 -0.26 14.01 -7.57
N HIS A 295 -1.30 14.68 -8.09
CA HIS A 295 -2.45 13.99 -8.68
C HIS A 295 -2.02 13.12 -9.86
N HIS A 296 -1.21 13.66 -10.79
CA HIS A 296 -0.68 12.91 -11.92
C HIS A 296 0.17 11.72 -11.48
N LEU A 297 1.05 11.89 -10.49
CA LEU A 297 1.81 10.78 -9.89
C LEU A 297 0.89 9.67 -9.36
N SER A 298 -0.22 10.04 -8.71
CA SER A 298 -1.19 9.07 -8.19
C SER A 298 -1.89 8.25 -9.28
N LEU A 299 -2.07 8.83 -10.48
CA LEU A 299 -2.68 8.14 -11.63
C LEU A 299 -1.71 7.17 -12.31
N LEU A 300 -0.40 7.41 -12.23
CA LEU A 300 0.63 6.54 -12.82
C LEU A 300 0.99 5.32 -11.96
N THR A 301 0.62 5.31 -10.68
CA THR A 301 0.97 4.23 -9.73
C THR A 301 -0.15 3.22 -9.55
#